data_AF-A0A1H2JQK5-F1
#
_entry.id   AF-A0A1H2JQK5-F1
#
_cell.length_a   1.000
_cell.length_b   1.000
_cell.length_c   1.000
_cell.angle_alpha   90.00
_cell.angle_beta   90.00
_cell.angle_gamma   90.00
#
_symmetry.space_group_name_H-M   'P 1'
#
loop_
_entity.id
_entity.type
_entity.pdbx_description
1 polymer ?
#
loop_
_entity_poly.entity_id
_entity_poly.type
_entity_poly.pdbx_seq_one_letter_code
_entity_poly.pdbx_strand_id
1 'polypeptide(L)'
;MSDIKTEYGWDASMGISLYDKIRQDMKKAMVKKDTAVRDTMRLIMGSFPSLTVSITLESGKKTTRVKKPEEITDDDLLNIIRKFVKSEKTVLELKKETTSDYLELLNLYLPQMATSEEIEQWILDNVDLSGYKSPMQAMGNVMKHFGKLADGNQVKEVLKNMKSS
;
A
#
# COMPACT_ATOMS: atom_id res chain seq x y z
N MET A 1 19.61 -10.98 9.68
CA MET A 1 18.49 -10.03 9.58
C MET A 1 17.24 -10.80 9.18
N SER A 2 16.68 -11.55 10.11
CA SER A 2 15.55 -12.49 9.88
C SER A 2 14.50 -12.43 10.99
N ASP A 3 14.70 -11.62 12.03
CA ASP A 3 13.88 -11.65 13.27
C ASP A 3 12.78 -10.59 13.33
N ILE A 4 12.64 -9.71 12.34
CA ILE A 4 11.55 -8.70 12.32
C ILE A 4 10.20 -9.38 12.01
N LYS A 5 10.20 -10.50 11.28
CA LYS A 5 8.98 -11.17 10.78
C LYS A 5 8.07 -11.76 11.86
N THR A 6 8.57 -12.03 13.06
CA THR A 6 7.78 -12.76 14.08
C THR A 6 7.03 -11.86 15.06
N GLU A 7 7.29 -10.54 15.07
CA GLU A 7 6.85 -9.68 16.16
C GLU A 7 5.97 -8.49 15.77
N TYR A 8 6.00 -8.09 14.50
CA TYR A 8 5.31 -6.92 13.96
C TYR A 8 4.58 -7.30 12.66
N GLY A 9 3.60 -6.50 12.28
CA GLY A 9 2.81 -6.72 11.07
C GLY A 9 1.33 -6.95 11.37
N TRP A 10 0.51 -6.93 10.32
CA TRP A 10 -0.94 -7.02 10.44
C TRP A 10 -1.53 -7.81 9.28
N ASP A 11 -2.53 -8.61 9.58
CA ASP A 11 -3.38 -9.27 8.60
C ASP A 11 -4.85 -9.17 9.04
N ALA A 12 -5.77 -9.13 8.07
CA ALA A 12 -7.20 -9.00 8.34
C ALA A 12 -7.77 -10.17 9.16
N SER A 13 -7.13 -11.34 9.16
CA SER A 13 -7.53 -12.50 9.97
C SER A 13 -7.22 -12.36 11.47
N MET A 14 -6.42 -11.36 11.88
CA MET A 14 -6.04 -11.19 13.28
C MET A 14 -7.19 -10.72 14.20
N GLY A 15 -8.34 -10.34 13.64
CA GLY A 15 -9.50 -9.89 14.42
C GLY A 15 -9.30 -8.55 15.16
N ILE A 16 -8.25 -7.82 14.83
CA ILE A 16 -7.94 -6.47 15.34
C ILE A 16 -7.86 -5.50 14.17
N SER A 17 -8.34 -4.26 14.37
CA SER A 17 -8.21 -3.21 13.35
C SER A 17 -6.74 -2.87 13.09
N LEU A 18 -6.42 -2.45 11.88
CA LEU A 18 -5.08 -1.97 11.53
C LEU A 18 -4.73 -0.72 12.35
N TYR A 19 -5.74 0.12 12.65
CA TYR A 19 -5.59 1.29 13.52
C TYR A 19 -5.06 0.92 14.91
N ASP A 20 -5.69 -0.06 15.55
CA ASP A 20 -5.29 -0.52 16.88
C ASP A 20 -3.95 -1.24 16.85
N LYS A 21 -3.71 -2.06 15.81
CA LYS A 21 -2.44 -2.77 15.66
C LYS A 21 -1.25 -1.83 15.53
N ILE A 22 -1.34 -0.78 14.71
CA ILE A 22 -0.29 0.24 14.58
C ILE A 22 0.02 0.90 15.94
N ARG A 23 -1.01 1.19 16.74
CA ARG A 23 -0.84 1.79 18.07
C ARG A 23 -0.21 0.81 19.07
N GLN A 24 -0.61 -0.46 19.04
CA GLN A 24 -0.03 -1.51 19.88
C GLN A 24 1.45 -1.72 19.53
N ASP A 25 1.77 -1.82 18.25
CA ASP A 25 3.14 -2.06 17.78
C ASP A 25 4.04 -0.85 18.01
N MET A 26 3.51 0.37 17.89
CA MET A 26 4.23 1.58 18.29
C MET A 26 4.62 1.56 19.77
N LYS A 27 3.69 1.22 20.67
CA LYS A 27 3.97 1.11 22.11
C LYS A 27 5.00 0.01 22.38
N LYS A 28 4.83 -1.15 21.75
CA LYS A 28 5.76 -2.29 21.87
C LYS A 28 7.17 -1.90 21.42
N ALA A 29 7.30 -1.24 20.27
CA ALA A 29 8.56 -0.75 19.73
C ALA A 29 9.22 0.30 20.63
N MET A 30 8.44 1.16 21.31
CA MET A 30 8.98 2.09 22.30
C MET A 30 9.59 1.37 23.51
N VAL A 31 8.95 0.31 24.01
CA VAL A 31 9.45 -0.48 25.14
C VAL A 31 10.70 -1.25 24.75
N LYS A 32 10.69 -1.88 23.57
CA LYS A 32 11.82 -2.67 23.04
C LYS A 32 12.96 -1.83 22.49
N LYS A 33 12.75 -0.52 22.33
CA LYS A 33 13.67 0.43 21.69
C LYS A 33 13.93 0.12 20.21
N ASP A 34 12.95 -0.46 19.53
CA ASP A 34 12.97 -0.70 18.09
C ASP A 34 12.68 0.61 17.35
N THR A 35 13.71 1.44 17.17
CA THR A 35 13.58 2.80 16.65
C THR A 35 12.98 2.84 15.25
N ALA A 36 13.40 1.95 14.36
CA ALA A 36 12.89 1.86 12.99
C ALA A 36 11.37 1.59 12.96
N VAL A 37 10.90 0.64 13.77
CA VAL A 37 9.46 0.32 13.87
C VAL A 37 8.69 1.47 14.49
N ARG A 38 9.18 2.00 15.61
CA ARG A 38 8.58 3.15 16.30
C ARG A 38 8.40 4.34 15.38
N ASP A 39 9.44 4.69 14.63
CA ASP A 39 9.44 5.88 13.78
C ASP A 39 8.54 5.67 12.55
N THR A 40 8.50 4.46 12.00
CA THR A 40 7.56 4.08 10.94
C THR A 40 6.11 4.18 11.41
N MET A 41 5.77 3.61 12.56
CA MET A 41 4.41 3.69 13.10
C MET A 41 3.99 5.15 13.39
N ARG A 42 4.91 5.97 13.92
CA ARG A 42 4.68 7.40 14.14
C ARG A 42 4.45 8.15 12.83
N LEU A 43 5.18 7.81 11.77
CA LEU A 43 5.00 8.42 10.45
C LEU A 43 3.62 8.09 9.86
N ILE A 44 3.16 6.83 10.00
CA ILE A 44 1.81 6.43 9.59
C ILE A 44 0.75 7.21 10.39
N MET A 45 0.89 7.26 11.71
CA MET A 45 -0.03 8.01 12.57
C MET A 45 -0.01 9.52 12.29
N GLY A 46 1.15 10.08 11.95
CA GLY A 46 1.31 11.47 11.53
C GLY A 46 0.55 11.81 10.24
N SER A 47 0.16 10.81 9.46
CA SER A 47 -0.64 10.98 8.24
C SER A 47 -2.15 11.00 8.50
N PHE A 48 -2.62 10.68 9.71
CA PHE A 48 -4.06 10.63 10.02
C PHE A 48 -4.80 11.97 9.78
N PRO A 49 -4.21 13.15 10.02
CA PRO A 49 -4.87 14.42 9.70
C PRO A 49 -5.23 14.60 8.22
N SER A 50 -4.60 13.85 7.31
CA SER A 50 -4.95 13.85 5.89
C SER A 50 -6.24 13.08 5.57
N LEU A 51 -6.70 12.24 6.50
CA LEU A 51 -7.93 11.48 6.36
C LEU A 51 -9.10 12.37 6.73
N THR A 52 -9.92 12.71 5.73
CA THR A 52 -11.03 13.63 5.91
C THR A 52 -12.36 13.05 5.44
N VAL A 53 -13.45 13.58 5.97
CA VAL A 53 -14.83 13.29 5.56
C VAL A 53 -15.52 14.58 5.14
N SER A 54 -16.31 14.50 4.08
CA SER A 54 -17.12 15.61 3.60
C SER A 54 -18.26 15.89 4.56
N ILE A 55 -18.48 17.17 4.85
CA ILE A 55 -19.58 17.66 5.67
C ILE A 55 -20.27 18.84 4.98
N THR A 56 -21.52 19.06 5.32
CA THR A 56 -22.31 20.21 4.86
C THR A 56 -22.58 21.11 6.05
N LEU A 57 -22.18 22.38 5.97
CA LEU A 57 -22.46 23.37 7.01
C LEU A 57 -23.94 23.77 7.00
N GLU A 58 -24.41 24.39 8.07
CA GLU A 58 -25.77 24.95 8.17
C GLU A 58 -26.08 25.95 7.04
N SER A 59 -25.05 26.63 6.52
CA SER A 59 -25.12 27.53 5.36
C SER A 59 -25.25 26.80 4.00
N GLY A 60 -25.32 25.47 3.98
CA GLY A 60 -25.36 24.65 2.76
C GLY A 60 -24.00 24.46 2.07
N LYS A 61 -22.93 25.10 2.55
CA LYS A 61 -21.58 24.97 1.97
C LYS A 61 -20.97 23.61 2.32
N LYS A 62 -20.48 22.89 1.30
CA LYS A 62 -19.69 21.66 1.47
C LYS A 62 -18.26 22.00 1.90
N THR A 63 -17.78 21.32 2.93
CA THR A 63 -16.38 21.40 3.40
C THR A 63 -15.94 20.01 3.88
N THR A 64 -14.74 19.91 4.43
CA THR A 64 -14.20 18.66 4.98
C THR A 64 -13.77 18.85 6.43
N ARG A 65 -13.84 17.77 7.21
CA ARG A 65 -13.20 17.68 8.53
C ARG A 65 -12.34 16.43 8.62
N VAL A 66 -11.41 16.40 9.57
CA VAL A 66 -10.60 15.21 9.86
C VAL A 66 -11.51 14.09 10.39
N LYS A 67 -11.21 12.84 9.98
CA LYS A 67 -11.85 11.63 10.50
C LYS A 67 -11.52 11.46 11.99
N LYS A 68 -12.53 11.11 12.77
CA LYS A 68 -12.33 10.65 14.16
C LYS A 68 -11.72 9.24 14.15
N PRO A 69 -11.07 8.79 15.23
CA PRO A 69 -10.51 7.44 15.32
C PRO A 69 -11.50 6.33 14.91
N GLU A 70 -12.77 6.48 15.29
CA GLU A 70 -13.83 5.50 15.02
C GLU A 70 -14.28 5.48 13.55
N GLU A 71 -13.91 6.51 12.78
CA GLU A 71 -14.22 6.65 11.35
C GLU A 71 -13.05 6.22 10.45
N ILE A 72 -11.87 5.97 11.03
CA ILE A 72 -10.69 5.52 10.29
C ILE A 72 -10.83 4.03 10.01
N THR A 73 -10.92 3.69 8.72
CA THR A 73 -11.05 2.31 8.27
C THR A 73 -9.69 1.68 7.99
N ASP A 74 -9.61 0.35 7.98
CA ASP A 74 -8.38 -0.35 7.59
C ASP A 74 -7.95 0.05 6.16
N ASP A 75 -8.90 0.25 5.25
CA ASP A 75 -8.59 0.68 3.90
C ASP A 75 -7.95 2.07 3.82
N ASP A 76 -8.37 3.02 4.67
CA ASP A 76 -7.73 4.33 4.77
C ASP A 76 -6.24 4.19 5.12
N LEU A 77 -5.94 3.31 6.06
CA LEU A 77 -4.58 3.07 6.54
C LEU A 77 -3.75 2.28 5.54
N LEU A 78 -4.31 1.26 4.91
CA LEU A 78 -3.68 0.54 3.80
C LEU A 78 -3.35 1.50 2.65
N ASN A 79 -4.21 2.48 2.35
CA ASN A 79 -3.94 3.51 1.34
C ASN A 79 -2.77 4.43 1.72
N ILE A 80 -2.62 4.78 3.01
CA ILE A 80 -1.45 5.52 3.50
C ILE A 80 -0.17 4.68 3.32
N ILE A 81 -0.19 3.43 3.78
CA ILE A 81 0.96 2.52 3.72
C ILE A 81 1.37 2.27 2.25
N ARG A 82 0.43 2.05 1.33
CA ARG A 82 0.70 1.93 -0.11
C ARG A 82 1.38 3.18 -0.69
N LYS A 83 0.98 4.38 -0.26
CA LYS A 83 1.64 5.63 -0.70
C LYS A 83 3.10 5.69 -0.22
N PHE A 84 3.37 5.25 1.00
CA PHE A 84 4.74 5.17 1.53
C PHE A 84 5.58 4.12 0.80
N VAL A 85 5.02 2.93 0.55
CA VAL A 85 5.67 1.90 -0.28
C VAL A 85 6.03 2.44 -1.66
N LYS A 86 5.09 3.15 -2.31
CA LYS A 86 5.34 3.77 -3.61
C LYS A 86 6.46 4.81 -3.55
N SER A 87 6.42 5.70 -2.54
CA SER A 87 7.45 6.72 -2.34
C SER A 87 8.83 6.10 -2.11
N GLU A 88 8.91 5.06 -1.28
CA GLU A 88 10.16 4.37 -0.98
C GLU A 88 10.71 3.66 -2.22
N LYS A 89 9.87 2.97 -3.00
CA LYS A 89 10.27 2.35 -4.27
C LYS A 89 10.88 3.38 -5.24
N THR A 90 10.31 4.58 -5.34
CA THR A 90 10.90 5.67 -6.15
C THR A 90 12.27 6.10 -5.63
N VAL A 91 12.46 6.19 -4.31
CA VAL A 91 13.76 6.52 -3.71
C VAL A 91 14.79 5.41 -3.99
N LEU A 92 14.40 4.15 -3.85
CA LEU A 92 15.25 2.99 -4.12
C LEU A 92 15.67 2.91 -5.59
N GLU A 93 14.76 3.19 -6.52
CA GLU A 93 15.08 3.26 -7.95
C GLU A 93 16.16 4.30 -8.24
N LEU A 94 16.06 5.50 -7.64
CA LEU A 94 17.07 6.56 -7.78
C LEU A 94 18.42 6.14 -7.19
N LYS A 95 18.40 5.37 -6.10
CA LYS A 95 19.60 4.81 -5.47
C LYS A 95 20.14 3.56 -6.17
N LYS A 96 19.41 2.99 -7.12
CA LYS A 96 19.68 1.67 -7.73
C LYS A 96 19.71 0.53 -6.71
N GLU A 97 18.88 0.64 -5.68
CA GLU A 97 18.65 -0.39 -4.66
C GLU A 97 17.31 -1.10 -4.93
N THR A 98 17.17 -2.34 -4.49
CA THR A 98 15.95 -3.14 -4.71
C THR A 98 15.05 -3.25 -3.48
N THR A 99 15.61 -3.07 -2.29
CA THR A 99 14.89 -3.19 -1.01
C THR A 99 15.50 -2.27 0.05
N SER A 100 14.74 -2.03 1.11
CA SER A 100 15.20 -1.41 2.36
C SER A 100 14.44 -2.01 3.54
N ASP A 101 15.03 -1.95 4.73
CA ASP A 101 14.36 -2.35 5.97
C ASP A 101 13.02 -1.64 6.16
N TYR A 102 12.92 -0.38 5.70
CA TYR A 102 11.69 0.40 5.74
C TYR A 102 10.62 -0.15 4.78
N LEU A 103 11.00 -0.48 3.54
CA LEU A 103 10.10 -1.10 2.58
C LEU A 103 9.59 -2.46 3.08
N GLU A 104 10.49 -3.30 3.60
CA GLU A 104 10.13 -4.60 4.15
C GLU A 104 9.18 -4.47 5.33
N LEU A 105 9.44 -3.53 6.25
CA LEU A 105 8.58 -3.25 7.38
C LEU A 105 7.18 -2.79 6.95
N LEU A 106 7.05 -1.90 5.96
CA LEU A 106 5.75 -1.47 5.45
C LEU A 106 4.95 -2.63 4.84
N ASN A 107 5.63 -3.53 4.13
CA ASN A 107 5.00 -4.69 3.51
C ASN A 107 4.43 -5.68 4.53
N LEU A 108 4.93 -5.73 5.77
CA LEU A 108 4.36 -6.55 6.84
C LEU A 108 2.94 -6.10 7.28
N TYR A 109 2.50 -4.91 6.87
CA TYR A 109 1.17 -4.37 7.19
C TYR A 109 0.27 -4.25 5.95
N LEU A 110 0.71 -4.77 4.80
CA LEU A 110 -0.10 -4.86 3.60
C LEU A 110 -0.52 -6.32 3.37
N PRO A 111 -1.69 -6.56 2.76
CA PRO A 111 -2.00 -7.88 2.22
C PRO A 111 -0.96 -8.27 1.17
N GLN A 112 -0.87 -9.57 0.89
CA GLN A 112 0.02 -10.07 -0.16
C GLN A 112 -0.27 -9.34 -1.49
N MET A 113 0.73 -8.58 -1.94
CA MET A 113 0.68 -7.87 -3.21
C MET A 113 1.04 -8.83 -4.34
N ALA A 114 0.42 -8.64 -5.50
CA ALA A 114 0.71 -9.39 -6.71
C ALA A 114 2.15 -9.12 -7.18
N THR A 115 2.85 -10.20 -7.47
CA THR A 115 4.17 -10.21 -8.09
C THR A 115 4.06 -9.87 -9.58
N SER A 116 5.18 -9.50 -10.20
CA SER A 116 5.20 -9.18 -11.63
C SER A 116 4.84 -10.40 -12.47
N GLU A 117 5.27 -11.57 -12.02
CA GLU A 117 5.01 -12.88 -12.63
C GLU A 117 3.53 -13.26 -12.53
N GLU A 118 2.89 -13.05 -11.37
CA GLU A 118 1.43 -13.28 -11.22
C GLU A 118 0.61 -12.34 -12.11
N ILE A 119 1.04 -11.07 -12.23
CA ILE A 119 0.39 -10.09 -13.11
C ILE A 119 0.55 -10.52 -14.57
N GLU A 120 1.75 -10.89 -14.99
CA GLU A 120 2.05 -11.33 -16.36
C GLU A 120 1.25 -12.57 -16.74
N GLN A 121 1.26 -13.60 -15.90
CA GLN A 121 0.53 -14.83 -16.13
C GLN A 121 -0.97 -14.57 -16.25
N TRP A 122 -1.54 -13.73 -15.36
CA TRP A 122 -2.95 -13.38 -15.44
C TRP A 122 -3.29 -12.66 -16.75
N ILE A 123 -2.43 -11.76 -17.23
CA ILE A 123 -2.62 -11.06 -18.51
C ILE A 123 -2.66 -12.07 -19.66
N LEU A 124 -1.69 -12.99 -19.72
CA LEU A 124 -1.61 -14.01 -20.78
C LEU A 124 -2.86 -14.91 -20.81
N ASP A 125 -3.39 -15.25 -19.65
CA ASP A 125 -4.53 -16.17 -19.53
C ASP A 125 -5.88 -15.49 -19.78
N ASN A 126 -5.99 -14.17 -19.54
CA ASN A 126 -7.29 -13.48 -19.46
C ASN A 126 -7.45 -12.30 -20.42
N VAL A 127 -6.39 -11.86 -21.09
CA VAL A 127 -6.42 -10.68 -21.96
C VAL A 127 -5.86 -11.01 -23.33
N ASP A 128 -6.72 -10.91 -24.35
CA ASP A 128 -6.26 -10.95 -25.74
C ASP A 128 -5.59 -9.62 -26.12
N LEU A 129 -4.26 -9.60 -26.07
CA LEU A 129 -3.46 -8.43 -26.42
C LEU A 129 -3.44 -8.14 -27.92
N SER A 130 -3.81 -9.10 -28.79
CA SER A 130 -3.78 -8.93 -30.25
C SER A 130 -4.81 -7.91 -30.74
N GLY A 131 -5.91 -7.73 -30.00
CA GLY A 131 -6.93 -6.73 -30.28
C GLY A 131 -6.53 -5.30 -29.90
N TYR A 132 -5.39 -5.10 -29.22
CA TYR A 132 -4.94 -3.79 -28.77
C TYR A 132 -3.83 -3.21 -29.66
N LYS A 133 -3.89 -1.90 -29.91
CA LYS A 133 -2.81 -1.14 -30.57
C LYS A 133 -1.56 -1.01 -29.69
N SER A 134 -1.73 -1.21 -28.38
CA SER A 134 -0.65 -1.17 -27.39
C SER A 134 -1.07 -1.98 -26.16
N PRO A 135 -0.18 -2.81 -25.57
CA PRO A 135 -0.47 -3.52 -24.33
C PRO A 135 -0.92 -2.62 -23.18
N MET A 136 -0.54 -1.34 -23.18
CA MET A 136 -1.03 -0.36 -22.20
C MET A 136 -2.56 -0.23 -22.15
N GLN A 137 -3.27 -0.59 -23.23
CA GLN A 137 -4.74 -0.57 -23.25
C GLN A 137 -5.35 -1.63 -22.31
N ALA A 138 -4.60 -2.67 -21.96
CA ALA A 138 -5.02 -3.69 -21.00
C ALA A 138 -4.96 -3.21 -19.53
N MET A 139 -4.33 -2.06 -19.25
CA MET A 139 -4.12 -1.54 -17.89
C MET A 139 -5.41 -1.52 -17.06
N GLY A 140 -6.52 -1.09 -17.66
CA GLY A 140 -7.81 -1.05 -16.97
C GLY A 140 -8.33 -2.42 -16.56
N ASN A 141 -8.13 -3.44 -17.40
CA ASN A 141 -8.58 -4.81 -17.13
C ASN A 141 -7.76 -5.43 -16.00
N VAL A 142 -6.43 -5.24 -16.03
CA VAL A 142 -5.52 -5.75 -15.01
C VAL A 142 -5.79 -5.08 -13.66
N MET A 143 -5.89 -3.75 -13.63
CA MET A 143 -6.20 -3.02 -12.40
C MET A 143 -7.61 -3.33 -11.88
N LYS A 144 -8.56 -3.72 -12.73
CA LYS A 144 -9.89 -4.17 -12.29
C LYS A 144 -9.84 -5.51 -11.57
N HIS A 145 -8.96 -6.41 -12.01
CA HIS A 145 -8.77 -7.72 -11.37
C HIS A 145 -8.00 -7.62 -10.04
N PHE A 146 -6.80 -7.04 -10.07
CA PHE A 146 -5.95 -6.96 -8.89
C PHE A 146 -6.36 -5.83 -7.93
N GLY A 147 -7.04 -4.80 -8.42
CA GLY A 147 -7.52 -3.69 -7.60
C GLY A 147 -6.38 -3.03 -6.82
N LYS A 148 -6.44 -3.17 -5.49
CA LYS A 148 -5.47 -2.60 -4.55
C LYS A 148 -4.33 -3.56 -4.17
N LEU A 149 -4.32 -4.75 -4.76
CA LEU A 149 -3.28 -5.77 -4.57
C LEU A 149 -2.16 -5.66 -5.61
N ALA A 150 -2.25 -4.75 -6.57
CA ALA A 150 -1.16 -4.48 -7.52
C ALA A 150 -0.78 -2.99 -7.51
N ASP A 151 0.50 -2.70 -7.74
CA ASP A 151 0.96 -1.34 -7.99
C ASP A 151 0.83 -0.99 -9.47
N GLY A 152 0.29 0.20 -9.76
CA GLY A 152 0.06 0.61 -11.14
C GLY A 152 1.32 0.83 -11.97
N ASN A 153 2.45 1.21 -11.34
CA ASN A 153 3.72 1.31 -12.06
C ASN A 153 4.28 -0.08 -12.37
N GLN A 154 4.13 -1.04 -11.45
CA GLN A 154 4.49 -2.42 -11.68
C GLN A 154 3.70 -3.03 -12.85
N VAL A 155 2.37 -2.88 -12.87
CA VAL A 155 1.54 -3.36 -13.99
C VAL A 155 1.97 -2.70 -15.31
N LYS A 156 2.26 -1.40 -15.28
CA LYS A 156 2.75 -0.68 -16.46
C LYS A 156 4.08 -1.24 -16.97
N GLU A 157 5.04 -1.55 -16.10
CA GLU A 157 6.31 -2.13 -16.52
C GLU A 157 6.15 -3.55 -17.09
N VAL A 158 5.29 -4.39 -16.48
CA VAL A 158 4.95 -5.72 -17.03
C VAL A 158 4.39 -5.58 -18.45
N LEU A 159 3.35 -4.75 -18.63
CA LEU A 159 2.74 -4.53 -19.95
C LEU A 159 3.72 -3.93 -20.98
N LYS A 160 4.69 -3.13 -20.54
CA LYS A 160 5.71 -2.55 -21.42
C LYS A 160 6.69 -3.62 -21.88
N ASN A 161 7.12 -4.51 -20.99
CA ASN A 161 8.02 -5.62 -21.31
C ASN A 161 7.36 -6.63 -22.26
N MET A 162 6.04 -6.85 -22.13
CA MET A 162 5.26 -7.68 -23.06
C MET A 162 5.19 -7.11 -24.48
N LYS A 163 5.36 -5.79 -24.67
CA LYS A 163 5.45 -5.18 -26.01
C LYS A 163 6.79 -5.47 -26.70
N SER A 164 7.83 -5.70 -25.90
CA SER A 164 9.21 -5.83 -26.36
C SER A 164 9.62 -7.28 -26.63
N SER A 165 8.68 -8.23 -26.50
CA SER A 165 8.80 -9.64 -26.89
C SER A 165 7.95 -9.91 -28.12
#